data_AF-A0A951F8L7-F1
#
_entry.id   AF-A0A951F8L7-F1
#
_cell.length_a   1.000
_cell.length_b   1.000
_cell.length_c   1.000
_cell.angle_alpha   90.00
_cell.angle_beta   90.00
_cell.angle_gamma   90.00
#
_symmetry.space_group_name_H-M   'P 1'
#
loop_
_entity.id
_entity.type
_entity.pdbx_description
1 polymer ?
#
loop_
_entity_poly.entity_id
_entity_poly.type
_entity_poly.pdbx_seq_one_letter_code
_entity_poly.pdbx_strand_id
1 'polypeptide(L)'
;AAAYAQNVGEFLLSSVIGVFQTITFLLGFLIIPFFLFYILLDTKKLPKAIDEMLHPRIRPDFWNIWRITDGVFGRYIRGQLVLGLVIGATSFIGLTILNMFGFNIRYTVLLAIIAGIGEMIPVVGPILSAIPAILVAVGDGWSAVGAVVVLYVLIQQLENQILVPRIVGNTLKLHAAILMALLVIAGSVGGLGLVILSAPLAAIGRDVFIYVHRRLREPPQPPALAIADLVPEETPEQPVRQRRPAVSKT
;
A
#
# COMPACT_ATOMS: atom_id res chain seq x y z
N ALA A 1 -24.43 42.27 12.71
CA ALA A 1 -23.06 42.67 13.13
C ALA A 1 -22.34 41.54 13.89
N ALA A 2 -22.89 41.04 15.01
CA ALA A 2 -22.24 39.98 15.82
C ALA A 2 -21.96 38.67 15.06
N ALA A 3 -22.93 38.14 14.31
CA ALA A 3 -22.73 36.92 13.50
C ALA A 3 -21.67 37.09 12.39
N TYR A 4 -21.58 38.29 11.80
CA TYR A 4 -20.54 38.58 10.80
C TYR A 4 -19.15 38.66 11.44
N ALA A 5 -19.04 39.33 12.60
CA ALA A 5 -17.79 39.37 13.36
C ALA A 5 -17.35 37.98 13.83
N GLN A 6 -18.30 37.11 14.20
CA GLN A 6 -18.03 35.72 14.57
C GLN A 6 -17.53 34.90 13.37
N ASN A 7 -18.20 34.98 12.21
CA ASN A 7 -17.78 34.28 10.99
C ASN A 7 -16.39 34.73 10.51
N VAL A 8 -16.09 36.04 10.61
CA VAL A 8 -14.77 36.58 10.29
C VAL A 8 -13.72 36.09 11.29
N GLY A 9 -14.03 36.06 12.58
CA GLY A 9 -13.16 35.51 13.61
C GLY A 9 -12.84 34.04 13.39
N GLU A 10 -13.86 33.21 13.11
CA GLU A 10 -13.71 31.79 12.82
C GLU A 10 -12.88 31.55 11.56
N PHE A 11 -13.11 32.33 10.48
CA PHE A 11 -12.32 32.26 9.26
C PHE A 11 -10.85 32.64 9.47
N LEU A 12 -10.58 33.68 10.25
CA LEU A 12 -9.21 34.10 10.58
C LEU A 12 -8.50 33.03 11.42
N LEU A 13 -9.19 32.47 12.43
CA LEU A 13 -8.66 31.37 13.24
C LEU A 13 -8.38 30.13 12.39
N SER A 14 -9.32 29.71 11.52
CA SER A 14 -9.12 28.55 10.65
C SER A 14 -7.99 28.77 9.65
N SER A 15 -7.82 30.00 9.15
CA SER A 15 -6.73 30.35 8.23
C SER A 15 -5.38 30.28 8.93
N VAL A 16 -5.26 30.83 10.14
CA VAL A 16 -4.04 30.76 10.95
C VAL A 16 -3.69 29.30 11.27
N ILE A 17 -4.66 28.50 11.73
CA ILE A 17 -4.48 27.07 11.98
C ILE A 17 -4.04 26.35 10.70
N GLY A 18 -4.65 26.65 9.56
CA GLY A 18 -4.29 26.06 8.27
C GLY A 18 -2.85 26.38 7.85
N VAL A 19 -2.38 27.61 8.10
CA VAL A 19 -0.98 27.99 7.85
C VAL A 19 -0.04 27.19 8.76
N PHE A 20 -0.33 27.09 10.06
CA PHE A 20 0.47 26.29 10.98
C PHE A 20 0.50 24.82 10.56
N GLN A 21 -0.63 24.22 10.19
CA GLN A 21 -0.71 22.85 9.69
C GLN A 21 0.15 22.66 8.43
N THR A 22 0.12 23.62 7.51
CA THR A 22 0.95 23.59 6.29
C THR A 22 2.44 23.64 6.63
N ILE A 23 2.86 24.53 7.54
CA ILE A 23 4.24 24.62 7.99
C ILE A 23 4.68 23.32 8.67
N THR A 24 3.86 22.77 9.57
CA THR A 24 4.14 21.48 10.23
C THR A 24 4.25 20.35 9.21
N PHE A 25 3.38 20.31 8.21
CA PHE A 25 3.44 19.34 7.12
C PHE A 25 4.75 19.46 6.33
N LEU A 26 5.17 20.68 5.96
CA LEU A 26 6.41 20.92 5.23
C LEU A 26 7.66 20.55 6.06
N LEU A 27 7.67 20.89 7.35
CA LEU A 27 8.73 20.49 8.26
C LEU A 27 8.79 18.97 8.40
N GLY A 28 7.65 18.30 8.58
CA GLY A 28 7.57 16.85 8.63
C GLY A 28 8.07 16.21 7.33
N PHE A 29 7.65 16.74 6.18
CA PHE A 29 8.07 16.28 4.86
C PHE A 29 9.59 16.39 4.66
N LEU A 30 10.25 17.39 5.25
CA LEU A 30 11.70 17.53 5.20
C LEU A 30 12.40 16.64 6.24
N ILE A 31 11.98 16.71 7.51
CA ILE A 31 12.66 16.06 8.64
C ILE A 31 12.54 14.54 8.58
N ILE A 32 11.37 14.00 8.20
CA ILE A 32 11.13 12.55 8.20
C ILE A 32 12.11 11.81 7.27
N PRO A 33 12.35 12.22 6.01
CA PRO A 33 13.36 11.59 5.15
C PRO A 33 14.77 11.63 5.75
N PHE A 34 15.21 12.76 6.32
CA PHE A 34 16.52 12.83 6.97
C PHE A 34 16.61 11.89 8.17
N PHE A 35 15.60 11.92 9.03
CA PHE A 35 15.50 11.03 10.18
C PHE A 35 15.54 9.56 9.76
N LEU A 36 14.76 9.20 8.74
CA LEU A 36 14.73 7.85 8.19
C LEU A 36 16.08 7.46 7.58
N PHE A 37 16.74 8.37 6.85
CA PHE A 37 18.09 8.16 6.31
C PHE A 37 19.11 7.86 7.42
N TYR A 38 19.10 8.64 8.51
CA TYR A 38 20.01 8.40 9.64
C TYR A 38 19.73 7.06 10.34
N ILE A 39 18.46 6.68 10.50
CA ILE A 39 18.09 5.36 11.05
C ILE A 39 18.53 4.24 10.12
N LEU A 40 18.29 4.38 8.81
CA LEU A 40 18.69 3.39 7.81
C LEU A 40 20.21 3.26 7.69
N LEU A 41 20.97 4.33 7.92
CA LEU A 41 22.43 4.28 7.94
C LEU A 41 22.93 3.33 9.04
N ASP A 42 22.18 3.21 10.15
CA ASP A 42 22.56 2.45 11.33
C ASP A 42 21.97 1.02 11.37
N THR A 43 22.03 0.33 10.22
CA THR A 43 21.42 -1.00 10.00
C THR A 43 21.76 -2.07 11.04
N LYS A 44 22.90 -1.99 11.73
CA LYS A 44 23.36 -3.01 12.68
C LYS A 44 23.05 -2.69 14.15
N LYS A 45 22.80 -1.42 14.51
CA LYS A 45 22.56 -1.06 15.91
C LYS A 45 21.12 -1.33 16.34
N LEU A 46 20.15 -1.10 15.45
CA LEU A 46 18.74 -1.28 15.77
C LEU A 46 18.37 -2.74 16.10
N PRO A 47 18.78 -3.77 15.31
CA PRO A 47 18.51 -5.16 15.66
C PRO A 47 19.13 -5.59 16.99
N LYS A 48 20.37 -5.15 17.27
CA LYS A 48 21.06 -5.47 18.51
C LYS A 48 20.37 -4.87 19.73
N ALA A 49 19.97 -3.60 19.65
CA ALA A 49 19.23 -2.94 20.72
C ALA A 49 17.90 -3.66 21.01
N ILE A 50 17.18 -4.07 19.96
CA ILE A 50 15.95 -4.85 20.10
C ILE A 50 16.23 -6.21 20.78
N ASP A 51 17.26 -6.93 20.36
CA ASP A 51 17.64 -8.21 20.98
C ASP A 51 17.97 -8.06 22.46
N GLU A 52 18.69 -7.00 22.85
CA GLU A 52 19.02 -6.70 24.25
C GLU A 52 17.77 -6.42 25.10
N MET A 53 16.73 -5.79 24.53
CA MET A 53 15.46 -5.53 25.21
C MET A 53 14.55 -6.76 25.32
N LEU A 54 14.66 -7.72 24.39
CA LEU A 54 13.79 -8.89 24.32
C LEU A 54 14.34 -10.09 25.10
N HIS A 55 13.46 -10.75 25.85
CA HIS A 55 13.79 -12.00 26.53
C HIS A 55 14.16 -13.10 25.50
N PRO A 56 15.21 -13.92 25.72
CA PRO A 56 15.69 -14.90 24.74
C PRO A 56 14.63 -15.86 24.18
N ARG A 57 13.58 -16.16 24.97
CA ARG A 57 12.46 -17.03 24.56
C ARG A 57 11.56 -16.41 23.47
N ILE A 58 11.41 -15.09 23.43
CA ILE A 58 10.50 -14.40 22.49
C ILE A 58 11.22 -13.85 21.26
N ARG A 59 12.55 -13.76 21.29
CA ARG A 59 13.36 -13.25 20.15
C ARG A 59 13.04 -13.93 18.82
N PRO A 60 12.92 -15.27 18.73
CA PRO A 60 12.62 -15.92 17.46
C PRO A 60 11.25 -15.54 16.92
N ASP A 61 10.24 -15.44 17.80
CA ASP A 61 8.88 -15.07 17.42
C ASP A 61 8.79 -13.60 16.97
N PHE A 62 9.50 -12.70 17.66
CA PHE A 62 9.59 -11.30 17.26
C PHE A 62 10.20 -11.13 15.87
N TRP A 63 11.36 -11.75 15.61
CA TRP A 63 12.03 -11.66 14.32
C TRP A 63 11.25 -12.31 13.19
N ASN A 64 10.46 -13.34 13.49
CA ASN A 64 9.53 -13.94 12.54
C ASN A 64 8.40 -12.97 12.15
N ILE A 65 7.79 -12.29 13.13
CA ILE A 65 6.76 -11.26 12.88
C ILE A 65 7.35 -10.08 12.11
N TRP A 66 8.57 -9.66 12.45
CA TRP A 66 9.30 -8.63 11.71
C TRP A 66 9.51 -9.02 10.25
N ARG A 67 9.95 -10.25 9.98
CA ARG A 67 10.13 -10.78 8.61
C ARG A 67 8.81 -10.87 7.83
N ILE A 68 7.71 -11.27 8.48
CA ILE A 68 6.36 -11.24 7.86
C ILE A 68 6.02 -9.80 7.45
N THR A 69 6.21 -8.86 8.38
CA THR A 69 5.88 -7.44 8.18
C THR A 69 6.69 -6.84 7.04
N ASP A 70 8.02 -7.00 7.08
CA ASP A 70 8.94 -6.50 6.05
C ASP A 70 8.63 -7.09 4.67
N GLY A 71 8.40 -8.41 4.60
CA GLY A 71 8.04 -9.09 3.36
C GLY A 71 6.72 -8.60 2.76
N VAL A 72 5.68 -8.39 3.58
CA VAL A 72 4.39 -7.88 3.09
C VAL A 72 4.51 -6.43 2.62
N PHE A 73 5.15 -5.55 3.41
CA PHE A 73 5.36 -4.16 3.01
C PHE A 73 6.20 -4.05 1.74
N GLY A 74 7.30 -4.78 1.64
CA GLY A 74 8.18 -4.76 0.48
C GLY A 74 7.47 -5.20 -0.80
N ARG A 75 6.71 -6.30 -0.75
CA ARG A 75 5.90 -6.75 -1.90
C ARG A 75 4.78 -5.77 -2.26
N TYR A 76 4.08 -5.23 -1.26
CA TYR A 76 3.01 -4.28 -1.49
C TYR A 76 3.50 -2.98 -2.14
N ILE A 77 4.55 -2.35 -1.59
CA ILE A 77 5.11 -1.10 -2.11
C ILE A 77 5.61 -1.29 -3.55
N ARG A 78 6.38 -2.36 -3.82
CA ARG A 78 6.85 -2.68 -5.18
C ARG A 78 5.66 -2.91 -6.13
N GLY A 79 4.66 -3.66 -5.69
CA GLY A 79 3.45 -3.92 -6.47
C GLY A 79 2.70 -2.63 -6.82
N GLN A 80 2.47 -1.76 -5.84
CA GLN A 80 1.78 -0.48 -6.03
C GLN A 80 2.55 0.48 -6.94
N LEU A 81 3.88 0.55 -6.82
CA LEU A 81 4.72 1.37 -7.71
C LEU A 81 4.64 0.88 -9.16
N VAL A 82 4.71 -0.43 -9.38
CA VAL A 82 4.58 -1.02 -10.72
C VAL A 82 3.17 -0.79 -11.27
N LEU A 83 2.14 -1.00 -10.44
CA LEU A 83 0.74 -0.81 -10.84
C LEU A 83 0.47 0.64 -11.23
N GLY A 84 0.86 1.61 -10.40
CA GLY A 84 0.73 3.04 -10.69
C GLY A 84 1.47 3.46 -11.95
N LEU A 85 2.68 2.92 -12.20
CA LEU A 85 3.42 3.19 -13.43
C LEU A 85 2.67 2.64 -14.67
N VAL A 86 2.18 1.41 -14.61
CA VAL A 86 1.45 0.77 -15.72
C VAL A 86 0.13 1.48 -15.97
N ILE A 87 -0.63 1.85 -14.93
CA ILE A 87 -1.90 2.56 -15.05
C ILE A 87 -1.67 3.97 -15.58
N GLY A 88 -0.66 4.69 -15.09
CA GLY A 88 -0.29 6.00 -15.61
C GLY A 88 0.10 5.93 -17.09
N ALA A 89 0.94 4.97 -17.47
CA ALA A 89 1.34 4.77 -18.86
C ALA A 89 0.16 4.40 -19.76
N THR A 90 -0.71 3.48 -19.32
CA THR A 90 -1.89 3.06 -20.08
C THR A 90 -2.89 4.20 -20.23
N SER A 91 -3.08 5.01 -19.18
CA SER A 91 -3.92 6.20 -19.22
C SER A 91 -3.37 7.25 -20.19
N PHE A 92 -2.06 7.49 -20.18
CA PHE A 92 -1.41 8.41 -21.12
C PHE A 92 -1.63 7.97 -22.57
N ILE A 93 -1.37 6.69 -22.85
CA ILE A 93 -1.54 6.11 -24.20
C ILE A 93 -3.01 6.20 -24.62
N GLY A 94 -3.94 5.77 -23.75
CA GLY A 94 -5.37 5.78 -24.04
C GLY A 94 -5.91 7.17 -24.33
N LEU A 95 -5.58 8.16 -23.50
CA LEU A 95 -6.01 9.55 -23.70
C LEU A 95 -5.37 10.17 -24.95
N THR A 96 -4.12 9.83 -25.26
CA THR A 96 -3.44 10.28 -26.50
C THR A 96 -4.11 9.67 -27.74
N ILE A 97 -4.51 8.40 -27.67
CA ILE A 97 -5.27 7.73 -28.73
C ILE A 97 -6.61 8.43 -28.95
N LEU A 98 -7.35 8.76 -27.88
CA LEU A 98 -8.59 9.53 -28.00
C LEU A 98 -8.36 10.88 -28.69
N ASN A 99 -7.26 11.57 -28.35
CA ASN A 99 -6.91 12.82 -29.03
C ASN A 99 -6.64 12.63 -30.53
N MET A 100 -6.03 11.51 -30.93
CA MET A 100 -5.82 11.17 -32.34
C MET A 100 -7.13 10.88 -33.09
N PHE A 101 -8.15 10.36 -32.39
CA PHE A 101 -9.49 10.12 -32.96
C PHE A 101 -10.35 11.40 -33.07
N GLY A 102 -9.81 12.57 -32.71
CA GLY A 102 -10.46 13.87 -32.90
C GLY A 102 -11.11 14.46 -31.65
N PHE A 103 -10.95 13.83 -30.48
CA PHE A 103 -11.32 14.45 -29.20
C PHE A 103 -10.23 15.44 -28.76
N ASN A 104 -10.56 16.51 -28.04
CA ASN A 104 -9.58 17.49 -27.54
C ASN A 104 -9.48 17.46 -26.01
N ILE A 105 -8.90 16.38 -25.49
CA ILE A 105 -8.68 16.20 -24.06
C ILE A 105 -7.35 16.84 -23.69
N ARG A 106 -7.44 18.02 -23.07
CA ARG A 106 -6.29 18.79 -22.59
C ARG A 106 -5.59 18.09 -21.42
N TYR A 107 -4.33 18.47 -21.18
CA TYR A 107 -3.56 18.04 -20.00
C TYR A 107 -3.37 16.52 -19.87
N THR A 108 -3.32 15.78 -20.99
CA THR A 108 -3.19 14.31 -21.03
C THR A 108 -2.09 13.75 -20.13
N VAL A 109 -0.90 14.37 -20.13
CA VAL A 109 0.23 13.95 -19.28
C VAL A 109 -0.11 14.12 -17.79
N LEU A 110 -0.69 15.25 -17.41
CA LEU A 110 -1.07 15.52 -16.02
C LEU A 110 -2.15 14.54 -15.55
N LEU A 111 -3.17 14.29 -16.38
CA LEU A 111 -4.24 13.33 -16.09
C LEU A 111 -3.69 11.91 -15.91
N ALA A 112 -2.73 11.51 -16.75
CA ALA A 112 -2.06 10.22 -16.63
C ALA A 112 -1.21 10.10 -15.35
N ILE A 113 -0.52 11.17 -14.94
CA ILE A 113 0.20 11.22 -13.67
C ILE A 113 -0.78 11.11 -12.51
N ILE A 114 -1.91 11.82 -12.56
CA ILE A 114 -2.97 11.72 -11.56
C ILE A 114 -3.52 10.29 -11.48
N ALA A 115 -3.69 9.60 -12.61
CA ALA A 115 -4.09 8.19 -12.64
C ALA A 115 -3.07 7.28 -11.96
N GLY A 116 -1.79 7.43 -12.31
CA GLY A 116 -0.73 6.62 -11.71
C GLY A 116 -0.53 6.88 -10.21
N ILE A 117 -0.66 8.13 -9.75
CA ILE A 117 -0.59 8.46 -8.32
C ILE A 117 -1.87 7.99 -7.60
N GLY A 118 -3.03 8.18 -8.22
CA GLY A 118 -4.32 7.76 -7.69
C GLY A 118 -4.35 6.27 -7.39
N GLU A 119 -3.69 5.46 -8.22
CA GLU A 119 -3.54 4.01 -8.05
C GLU A 119 -3.00 3.58 -6.69
N MET A 120 -2.21 4.43 -6.00
CA MET A 120 -1.72 4.13 -4.66
C MET A 120 -2.83 3.98 -3.61
N ILE A 121 -4.05 4.44 -3.92
CA ILE A 121 -5.24 4.27 -3.10
C ILE A 121 -6.02 3.05 -3.63
N PRO A 122 -6.00 1.90 -2.94
CA PRO A 122 -6.64 0.69 -3.43
C PRO A 122 -8.14 0.89 -3.67
N VAL A 123 -8.67 0.31 -4.75
CA VAL A 123 -10.10 0.29 -5.16
C VAL A 123 -10.69 1.66 -5.53
N VAL A 124 -10.27 2.72 -4.86
CA VAL A 124 -10.84 4.07 -4.98
C VAL A 124 -10.02 4.94 -5.95
N GLY A 125 -8.71 4.66 -6.06
CA GLY A 125 -7.76 5.39 -6.90
C GLY A 125 -8.17 5.57 -8.36
N PRO A 126 -8.48 4.48 -9.09
CA PRO A 126 -8.94 4.55 -10.47
C PRO A 126 -10.18 5.45 -10.63
N ILE A 127 -11.17 5.33 -9.73
CA ILE A 127 -12.40 6.12 -9.75
C ILE A 127 -12.10 7.60 -9.53
N LEU A 128 -11.31 7.94 -8.50
CA LEU A 128 -10.96 9.32 -8.20
C LEU A 128 -10.13 9.96 -9.33
N SER A 129 -9.26 9.19 -9.96
CA SER A 129 -8.43 9.70 -11.06
C SER A 129 -9.19 9.91 -12.37
N ALA A 130 -10.29 9.18 -12.59
CA ALA A 130 -11.15 9.38 -13.75
C ALA A 130 -11.92 10.71 -13.68
N ILE A 131 -12.26 11.20 -12.49
CA ILE A 131 -13.03 12.44 -12.28
C ILE A 131 -12.41 13.63 -13.01
N PRO A 132 -11.13 14.02 -12.78
CA PRO A 132 -10.55 15.16 -13.48
C PRO A 132 -10.47 14.95 -15.00
N ALA A 133 -10.26 13.71 -15.47
CA ALA A 133 -10.24 13.43 -16.91
C ALA A 133 -11.62 13.63 -17.55
N ILE A 134 -12.67 13.16 -16.87
CA ILE A 134 -14.06 13.37 -17.28
C ILE A 134 -14.40 14.87 -17.29
N LEU A 135 -14.04 15.60 -16.23
CA LEU A 135 -14.28 17.05 -16.14
C LEU A 135 -13.58 17.82 -17.26
N VAL A 136 -12.36 17.44 -17.64
CA VAL A 136 -11.66 18.06 -18.77
C VAL A 136 -12.37 17.73 -20.09
N ALA A 137 -12.86 16.51 -20.26
CA ALA A 137 -13.56 16.07 -21.47
C ALA A 137 -14.92 16.76 -21.67
N VAL A 138 -15.59 17.19 -20.59
CA VAL A 138 -16.82 18.01 -20.69
C VAL A 138 -16.57 19.28 -21.52
N GLY A 139 -15.36 19.83 -21.47
CA GLY A 139 -15.00 21.02 -22.24
C GLY A 139 -14.96 20.82 -23.76
N ASP A 140 -14.92 19.57 -24.24
CA ASP A 140 -14.93 19.21 -25.65
C ASP A 140 -16.32 18.71 -26.10
N GLY A 141 -17.08 18.06 -25.21
CA GLY A 141 -18.48 17.71 -25.41
C GLY A 141 -18.86 16.34 -24.83
N TRP A 142 -20.15 16.00 -24.88
CA TRP A 142 -20.67 14.75 -24.30
C TRP A 142 -20.13 13.48 -24.97
N SER A 143 -19.75 13.55 -26.25
CA SER A 143 -19.09 12.45 -26.95
C SER A 143 -17.71 12.16 -26.38
N ALA A 144 -16.92 13.21 -26.08
CA ALA A 144 -15.61 13.09 -25.45
C ALA A 144 -15.71 12.52 -24.03
N VAL A 145 -16.71 12.97 -23.26
CA VAL A 145 -17.02 12.40 -21.93
C VAL A 145 -17.30 10.91 -22.03
N GLY A 146 -18.16 10.49 -22.96
CA GLY A 146 -18.45 9.07 -23.20
C GLY A 146 -17.19 8.27 -23.54
N ALA A 147 -16.33 8.80 -24.41
CA ALA A 147 -15.08 8.15 -24.80
C ALA A 147 -14.11 8.00 -23.63
N VAL A 148 -13.96 9.02 -22.78
CA VAL A 148 -13.11 8.96 -21.58
C VAL A 148 -13.67 7.96 -20.57
N VAL A 149 -14.98 7.96 -20.32
CA VAL A 149 -15.60 6.98 -19.41
C VAL A 149 -15.34 5.56 -19.90
N VAL A 150 -15.57 5.29 -21.19
CA VAL A 150 -15.29 3.98 -21.78
C VAL A 150 -13.81 3.61 -21.64
N LEU A 151 -12.89 4.53 -21.91
CA LEU A 151 -11.46 4.29 -21.73
C LEU A 151 -11.11 3.90 -20.29
N TYR A 152 -11.55 4.66 -19.29
CA TYR A 152 -11.25 4.36 -17.89
C TYR A 152 -11.91 3.06 -17.41
N VAL A 153 -13.09 2.72 -17.93
CA VAL A 153 -13.70 1.40 -17.70
C VAL A 153 -12.83 0.28 -18.28
N LEU A 154 -12.28 0.45 -19.50
CA LEU A 154 -11.39 -0.54 -20.10
C LEU A 154 -10.08 -0.68 -19.31
N ILE A 155 -9.51 0.43 -18.84
CA ILE A 155 -8.33 0.42 -17.97
C ILE A 155 -8.64 -0.32 -16.66
N GLN A 156 -9.79 -0.06 -16.04
CA GLN A 156 -10.21 -0.74 -14.82
C GLN A 156 -10.38 -2.26 -15.03
N GLN A 157 -10.90 -2.68 -16.19
CA GLN A 157 -11.04 -4.09 -16.53
C GLN A 157 -9.68 -4.76 -16.75
N LEU A 158 -8.76 -4.08 -17.45
CA LEU A 158 -7.37 -4.52 -17.62
C LEU A 158 -6.69 -4.69 -16.25
N GLU A 159 -6.89 -3.73 -15.36
CA GLU A 159 -6.35 -3.74 -14.01
C GLU A 159 -6.84 -4.96 -13.23
N ASN A 160 -8.16 -5.13 -13.12
CA ASN A 160 -8.78 -6.17 -12.31
C ASN A 160 -8.51 -7.58 -12.82
N GLN A 161 -8.50 -7.77 -14.14
CA GLN A 161 -8.39 -9.10 -14.73
C GLN A 161 -6.94 -9.52 -15.00
N ILE A 162 -6.04 -8.58 -15.24
CA ILE A 162 -4.68 -8.88 -15.71
C ILE A 162 -3.63 -8.31 -14.76
N LEU A 163 -3.67 -7.02 -14.46
CA LEU A 163 -2.59 -6.36 -13.72
C LEU A 163 -2.55 -6.79 -12.25
N VAL A 164 -3.68 -6.76 -11.54
CA VAL A 164 -3.76 -7.15 -10.13
C VAL A 164 -3.32 -8.61 -9.95
N PRO A 165 -3.83 -9.60 -10.69
CA PRO A 165 -3.38 -10.99 -10.55
C PRO A 165 -1.89 -11.20 -10.86
N ARG A 166 -1.31 -10.45 -11.80
CA ARG A 166 0.09 -10.61 -12.21
C ARG A 166 1.09 -9.86 -11.33
N ILE A 167 0.74 -8.67 -10.86
CA ILE A 167 1.64 -7.79 -10.10
C ILE A 167 1.50 -8.03 -8.60
N VAL A 168 0.27 -7.99 -8.11
CA VAL A 168 -0.03 -8.12 -6.66
C VAL A 168 -0.31 -9.58 -6.30
N GLY A 169 -0.98 -10.31 -7.19
CA GLY A 169 -1.23 -11.74 -7.10
C GLY A 169 -1.73 -12.20 -5.74
N ASN A 170 -1.06 -13.20 -5.17
CA ASN A 170 -1.38 -13.82 -3.88
C ASN A 170 -0.90 -13.03 -2.65
N THR A 171 -0.35 -11.82 -2.81
CA THR A 171 0.27 -11.07 -1.72
C THR A 171 -0.75 -10.66 -0.67
N LEU A 172 -1.93 -10.21 -1.11
CA LEU A 172 -2.94 -9.71 -0.19
C LEU A 172 -3.98 -10.75 0.17
N LYS A 173 -4.42 -11.70 -0.68
CA LYS A 173 -5.46 -12.74 -0.37
C LYS A 173 -6.55 -12.28 0.63
N LEU A 174 -7.02 -11.05 0.50
CA LEU A 174 -8.09 -10.50 1.33
C LEU A 174 -9.37 -10.51 0.50
N HIS A 175 -10.48 -10.81 1.15
CA HIS A 175 -11.77 -10.69 0.52
C HIS A 175 -12.07 -9.21 0.24
N ALA A 176 -12.56 -8.88 -0.96
CA ALA A 176 -12.74 -7.49 -1.39
C ALA A 176 -13.64 -6.67 -0.43
N ALA A 177 -14.70 -7.27 0.12
CA ALA A 177 -15.59 -6.58 1.06
C ALA A 177 -14.86 -6.20 2.37
N ILE A 178 -13.90 -7.01 2.82
CA ILE A 178 -13.08 -6.69 4.00
C ILE A 178 -12.20 -5.48 3.71
N LEU A 179 -11.55 -5.46 2.54
CA LEU A 179 -10.72 -4.33 2.13
C LEU A 179 -11.53 -3.04 2.05
N MET A 180 -12.74 -3.08 1.47
CA MET A 180 -13.64 -1.93 1.42
C MET A 180 -14.03 -1.42 2.81
N ALA A 181 -14.40 -2.32 3.73
CA ALA A 181 -14.71 -1.93 5.10
C ALA A 181 -13.49 -1.27 5.78
N LEU A 182 -12.30 -1.84 5.60
CA LEU A 182 -11.06 -1.28 6.12
C LEU A 182 -10.74 0.10 5.55
N LEU A 183 -10.96 0.33 4.25
CA LEU A 183 -10.73 1.65 3.64
C LEU A 183 -11.62 2.74 4.26
N VAL A 184 -12.89 2.43 4.51
CA VAL A 184 -13.84 3.36 5.15
C VAL A 184 -13.40 3.67 6.59
N ILE A 185 -13.09 2.62 7.37
CA ILE A 185 -12.63 2.78 8.76
C ILE A 185 -11.31 3.56 8.80
N ALA A 186 -10.35 3.19 7.95
CA ALA A 186 -9.05 3.84 7.85
C ALA A 186 -9.19 5.33 7.50
N GLY A 187 -10.06 5.66 6.55
CA GLY A 187 -10.35 7.04 6.17
C GLY A 187 -10.88 7.87 7.33
N SER A 188 -11.77 7.30 8.15
CA SER A 188 -12.32 8.01 9.32
C SER A 188 -11.33 8.18 10.47
N VAL A 189 -10.42 7.23 10.68
CA VAL A 189 -9.53 7.20 11.85
C VAL A 189 -8.20 7.89 11.58
N GLY A 190 -7.56 7.54 10.45
CA GLY A 190 -6.19 7.95 10.13
C GLY A 190 -6.05 8.69 8.80
N GLY A 191 -7.16 9.06 8.17
CA GLY A 191 -7.18 9.78 6.90
C GLY A 191 -6.47 9.02 5.78
N LEU A 192 -5.97 9.77 4.79
CA LEU A 192 -5.38 9.22 3.56
C LEU A 192 -4.18 8.29 3.83
N GLY A 193 -3.34 8.60 4.81
CA GLY A 193 -2.18 7.78 5.15
C GLY A 193 -2.58 6.37 5.57
N LEU A 194 -3.59 6.23 6.43
CA LEU A 194 -4.06 4.92 6.88
C LEU A 194 -4.85 4.19 5.78
N VAL A 195 -5.52 4.91 4.87
CA VAL A 195 -6.19 4.33 3.70
C VAL A 195 -5.18 3.62 2.79
N ILE A 196 -4.07 4.28 2.45
CA ILE A 196 -3.01 3.69 1.60
C ILE A 196 -2.37 2.47 2.27
N LEU A 197 -2.19 2.53 3.60
CA LEU A 197 -1.59 1.44 4.38
C LEU A 197 -2.60 0.36 4.81
N SER A 198 -3.89 0.54 4.57
CA SER A 198 -4.94 -0.38 5.06
C SER A 198 -4.76 -1.80 4.50
N ALA A 199 -4.42 -1.92 3.22
CA ALA A 199 -4.20 -3.19 2.55
C ALA A 199 -3.02 -3.99 3.15
N PRO A 200 -1.79 -3.46 3.24
CA PRO A 200 -0.68 -4.19 3.84
C PRO A 200 -0.91 -4.45 5.33
N LEU A 201 -1.49 -3.51 6.09
CA LEU A 201 -1.79 -3.72 7.51
C LEU A 201 -2.78 -4.87 7.72
N ALA A 202 -3.81 -5.00 6.89
CA ALA A 202 -4.75 -6.11 6.95
C ALA A 202 -4.08 -7.45 6.60
N ALA A 203 -3.20 -7.48 5.59
CA ALA A 203 -2.45 -8.68 5.25
C ALA A 203 -1.47 -9.09 6.35
N ILE A 204 -0.76 -8.13 6.96
CA ILE A 204 0.12 -8.36 8.12
C ILE A 204 -0.70 -8.91 9.29
N GLY A 205 -1.82 -8.28 9.62
CA GLY A 205 -2.69 -8.74 10.71
C GLY A 205 -3.15 -10.19 10.51
N ARG A 206 -3.56 -10.55 9.28
CA ARG A 206 -3.89 -11.93 8.94
C ARG A 206 -2.70 -12.86 9.08
N ASP A 207 -1.55 -12.52 8.52
CA ASP A 207 -0.38 -13.42 8.49
C ASP A 207 0.21 -13.62 9.90
N VAL A 208 0.22 -12.56 10.72
CA VAL A 208 0.57 -12.65 12.15
C VAL A 208 -0.45 -13.49 12.90
N PHE A 209 -1.75 -13.35 12.64
CA PHE A 209 -2.78 -14.19 13.25
C PHE A 209 -2.56 -15.68 12.90
N ILE A 210 -2.28 -15.99 11.63
CA ILE A 210 -1.97 -17.36 11.19
C ILE A 210 -0.71 -17.87 11.88
N TYR A 211 0.34 -17.06 11.96
CA TYR A 211 1.58 -17.41 12.65
C TYR A 211 1.35 -17.75 14.13
N VAL A 212 0.66 -16.87 14.86
CA VAL A 212 0.35 -17.06 16.27
C VAL A 212 -0.55 -18.29 16.47
N HIS A 213 -1.56 -18.47 15.64
CA HIS A 213 -2.43 -19.64 15.70
C HIS A 213 -1.66 -20.94 15.47
N ARG A 214 -0.71 -20.98 14.51
CA ARG A 214 0.19 -22.14 14.29
C ARG A 214 1.12 -22.38 15.48
N ARG A 215 1.54 -21.31 16.16
CA ARG A 215 2.40 -21.37 17.34
C ARG A 215 1.68 -21.93 18.57
N LEU A 216 0.40 -21.61 18.72
CA LEU A 216 -0.44 -21.99 19.87
C LEU A 216 -1.27 -23.26 19.66
N ARG A 217 -1.34 -23.78 18.43
CA ARG A 217 -2.01 -25.06 18.13
C ARG A 217 -1.32 -26.25 18.80
N GLU A 218 -2.06 -27.33 19.03
CA GLU A 218 -1.50 -28.59 19.51
C GLU A 218 -1.38 -29.62 18.36
N PRO A 219 -0.18 -30.21 18.12
CA PRO A 219 1.09 -29.90 18.77
C PRO A 219 1.69 -28.57 18.28
N PRO A 220 2.37 -27.79 19.15
CA PRO A 220 2.89 -26.48 18.81
C PRO A 220 4.00 -26.56 17.77
N GLN A 221 3.85 -25.79 16.69
CA GLN A 221 4.87 -25.74 15.66
C GLN A 221 6.08 -24.90 16.15
N PRO A 222 7.32 -25.37 15.93
CA PRO A 222 8.51 -24.55 16.09
C PRO A 222 8.44 -23.27 15.26
N PRO A 223 9.07 -22.16 15.70
CA PRO A 223 9.03 -20.87 15.01
C PRO A 223 9.41 -20.94 13.52
N ALA A 224 10.39 -21.78 13.17
CA ALA A 224 10.85 -21.98 11.79
C ALA A 224 9.81 -22.64 10.88
N LEU A 225 8.98 -23.54 11.41
CA LEU A 225 7.93 -24.21 10.65
C LEU A 225 6.67 -23.33 10.53
N ALA A 226 6.37 -22.54 11.56
CA ALA A 226 5.20 -21.68 11.57
C ALA A 226 5.23 -20.58 10.48
N ILE A 227 6.43 -20.08 10.15
CA ILE A 227 6.64 -18.99 9.17
C ILE A 227 6.79 -19.47 7.71
N ALA A 228 7.07 -20.75 7.46
CA ALA A 228 7.56 -21.26 6.17
C ALA A 228 6.67 -20.91 4.96
N ASP A 229 5.34 -20.84 5.14
CA ASP A 229 4.40 -20.50 4.05
C ASP A 229 4.05 -19.01 3.95
N LEU A 230 4.48 -18.20 4.94
CA LEU A 230 4.12 -16.79 5.08
C LEU A 230 5.18 -15.87 4.45
N VAL A 231 6.43 -16.32 4.40
CA VAL A 231 7.55 -15.58 3.79
C VAL A 231 8.21 -16.49 2.75
N PRO A 232 7.83 -16.36 1.46
CA PRO A 232 8.29 -17.28 0.40
C PRO A 232 9.80 -17.26 0.11
N GLU A 233 10.52 -16.23 0.54
CA GLU A 233 11.93 -16.03 0.18
C GLU A 233 12.94 -16.78 1.07
N GLU A 234 12.51 -17.41 2.17
CA GLU A 234 13.43 -18.13 3.08
C GLU A 234 12.83 -19.46 3.55
N THR A 235 12.63 -20.41 2.63
CA THR A 235 12.49 -21.81 3.04
C THR A 235 13.75 -22.17 3.85
N PRO A 236 13.64 -22.51 5.15
CA PRO A 236 14.81 -22.98 5.88
C PRO A 236 15.34 -24.18 5.11
N GLU A 237 16.63 -24.19 4.76
CA GLU A 237 17.30 -25.43 4.36
C GLU A 237 16.80 -26.52 5.31
N GLN A 238 16.13 -27.53 4.73
CA GLN A 238 15.54 -28.61 5.49
C GLN A 238 16.59 -29.08 6.50
N PRO A 239 16.26 -29.25 7.79
CA PRO A 239 17.24 -29.69 8.76
C PRO A 239 17.81 -30.99 8.22
N VAL A 240 19.11 -30.96 7.86
CA VAL A 240 19.85 -32.08 7.33
C VAL A 240 19.47 -33.26 8.20
N ARG A 241 18.70 -34.21 7.63
CA ARG A 241 18.31 -35.45 8.29
C ARG A 241 19.58 -35.99 8.91
N GLN A 242 19.72 -35.87 10.24
CA GLN A 242 20.84 -36.45 10.96
C GLN A 242 20.81 -37.93 10.57
N ARG A 243 21.78 -38.34 9.76
CA ARG A 243 21.93 -39.73 9.36
C ARG A 243 22.04 -40.50 10.68
N ARG A 244 21.04 -41.35 10.95
CA ARG A 244 21.12 -42.35 12.02
C ARG A 244 22.49 -43.02 11.90
N PRO A 245 23.30 -43.11 12.97
CA PRO A 245 24.50 -43.92 12.91
C PRO A 245 24.08 -45.33 12.53
N ALA A 246 24.73 -45.86 11.49
CA ALA A 246 24.51 -47.21 11.03
C ALA A 246 24.70 -48.15 12.23
N VAL A 247 23.65 -48.88 12.57
CA VAL A 247 23.71 -49.94 13.56
C VAL A 247 24.72 -50.96 13.03
N SER A 248 25.91 -50.98 13.64
CA SER A 248 26.85 -52.07 13.51
C SER A 248 26.14 -53.35 13.94
N LYS A 249 25.90 -54.24 13.00
CA LYS A 249 25.56 -55.62 13.29
C LYS A 249 26.74 -56.48 12.87
N THR A 250 27.31 -57.09 13.89
CA THR A 250 28.26 -58.20 13.90
C THR A 250 27.73 -59.38 13.12
#